data_AF-A0A1H4RY76-F1
#
_entry.id   AF-A0A1H4RY76-F1
#
_cell.length_a   1.000
_cell.length_b   1.000
_cell.length_c   1.000
_cell.angle_alpha   90.00
_cell.angle_beta   90.00
_cell.angle_gamma   90.00
#
_symmetry.space_group_name_H-M   'P 1'
#
loop_
_entity.id
_entity.type
_entity.pdbx_description
1 polymer ?
#
loop_
_entity_poly.entity_id
_entity_poly.type
_entity_poly.pdbx_seq_one_letter_code
_entity_poly.pdbx_strand_id
1 'polypeptide(L)'
;MTETDRKINEAFDRLLAGHPEITDGKLTVSNICVEAGVSRASYYRSPQAAEIKRRLDTPQTARPELEDLRDQVSQLKKTERALRSEHAAHVRELKQTIKTYANQIQALALRVAQLEHDHQPTDRSNDNVTPISTSTSAPLRNPLARNDSRTTVKHETPLE
;
A
#
# COMPACT_ATOMS: atom_id res chain seq x y z
N MET A 1 -31.89 21.95 -26.12
CA MET A 1 -31.80 20.48 -26.18
C MET A 1 -33.13 19.91 -25.77
N THR A 2 -33.69 18.99 -26.57
CA THR A 2 -34.92 18.28 -26.21
C THR A 2 -34.59 17.14 -25.24
N GLU A 3 -35.57 16.70 -24.45
CA GLU A 3 -35.40 15.57 -23.53
C GLU A 3 -34.98 14.28 -24.26
N THR A 4 -35.47 14.09 -25.49
CA THR A 4 -35.06 12.99 -26.38
C THR A 4 -33.57 13.07 -26.71
N ASP A 5 -33.03 14.27 -26.97
CA ASP A 5 -31.61 14.46 -27.29
C ASP A 5 -30.72 14.07 -26.10
N ARG A 6 -31.16 14.41 -24.88
CA ARG A 6 -30.45 14.06 -23.64
C ARG A 6 -30.37 12.55 -23.47
N LYS A 7 -31.51 11.85 -23.59
CA LYS A 7 -31.56 10.38 -23.48
C LYS A 7 -30.71 9.67 -24.54
N ILE A 8 -30.69 10.19 -25.77
CA ILE A 8 -29.87 9.64 -26.85
C ILE A 8 -28.37 9.77 -26.52
N ASN A 9 -27.93 10.93 -26.01
CA ASN A 9 -26.53 11.12 -25.63
C ASN A 9 -26.12 10.28 -24.42
N GLU A 10 -26.95 10.20 -23.39
CA GLU A 10 -26.67 9.36 -22.21
C GLU A 10 -26.56 7.87 -22.59
N ALA A 11 -27.45 7.39 -23.46
CA ALA A 11 -27.38 6.03 -23.98
C ALA A 11 -26.12 5.80 -24.84
N PHE A 12 -25.77 6.77 -25.69
CA PHE A 12 -24.55 6.72 -26.50
C PHE A 12 -23.30 6.66 -25.63
N ASP A 13 -23.19 7.51 -24.61
CA ASP A 13 -22.03 7.57 -23.71
C ASP A 13 -21.88 6.29 -22.88
N ARG A 14 -22.99 5.71 -22.39
CA ARG A 14 -22.97 4.41 -21.70
C ARG A 14 -22.47 3.28 -22.59
N LEU A 15 -22.94 3.21 -23.83
CA LEU A 15 -22.47 2.21 -24.79
C LEU A 15 -21.00 2.43 -25.15
N LEU A 16 -20.55 3.68 -25.25
CA LEU A 16 -19.15 4.02 -25.53
C LEU A 16 -18.22 3.67 -24.36
N ALA A 17 -18.71 3.78 -23.12
CA ALA A 17 -18.01 3.34 -21.91
C ALA A 17 -18.05 1.81 -21.69
N GLY A 18 -18.81 1.06 -22.49
CA GLY A 18 -18.96 -0.38 -22.34
C GLY A 18 -19.87 -0.81 -21.18
N HIS A 19 -20.78 0.07 -20.77
CA HIS A 19 -21.77 -0.19 -19.71
C HIS A 19 -23.21 -0.24 -20.29
N PRO A 20 -23.56 -1.23 -21.13
CA PRO A 20 -24.94 -1.43 -21.57
C PRO A 20 -25.82 -1.86 -20.38
N GLU A 21 -27.05 -1.35 -20.33
CA GLU A 21 -28.04 -1.77 -19.31
C GLU A 21 -29.01 -2.82 -19.86
N ILE A 22 -29.29 -2.78 -21.16
CA ILE A 22 -30.37 -3.57 -21.78
C ILE A 22 -29.86 -4.47 -22.91
N THR A 23 -28.83 -4.05 -23.64
CA THR A 23 -28.38 -4.65 -24.91
C THR A 23 -27.02 -5.36 -24.82
N ASP A 24 -26.55 -5.91 -25.93
CA ASP A 24 -25.29 -6.67 -26.06
C ASP A 24 -24.02 -5.79 -26.03
N GLY A 25 -24.15 -4.49 -25.74
CA GLY A 25 -23.01 -3.57 -25.62
C GLY A 25 -22.41 -3.08 -26.92
N LYS A 26 -22.92 -3.53 -28.08
CA LYS A 26 -22.43 -3.02 -29.37
C LYS A 26 -22.95 -1.61 -29.62
N LEU A 27 -22.07 -0.71 -30.06
CA LEU A 27 -22.44 0.64 -30.45
C LEU A 27 -23.11 0.64 -31.84
N THR A 28 -24.40 0.32 -31.87
CA THR A 28 -25.24 0.36 -33.08
C THR A 28 -26.43 1.30 -32.86
N VAL A 29 -26.97 1.88 -33.94
CA VAL A 29 -28.16 2.76 -33.86
C VAL A 29 -29.34 2.06 -33.20
N SER A 30 -29.51 0.75 -33.46
CA SER A 30 -30.60 -0.02 -32.85
C SER A 30 -30.42 -0.11 -31.34
N ASN A 31 -29.21 -0.39 -30.88
CA ASN A 31 -28.93 -0.50 -29.44
C ASN A 31 -29.06 0.86 -28.75
N ILE A 32 -28.58 1.94 -29.36
CA ILE A 32 -28.76 3.30 -28.83
C ILE A 32 -30.24 3.62 -28.63
N CYS A 33 -31.11 3.26 -29.59
CA CYS A 33 -32.56 3.48 -29.47
C CYS A 33 -33.17 2.69 -28.31
N VAL A 34 -32.76 1.43 -28.14
CA VAL A 34 -33.25 0.55 -27.06
C VAL A 34 -32.79 1.08 -25.69
N GLU A 35 -31.51 1.42 -25.55
CA GLU A 35 -30.91 1.97 -24.32
C GLU A 35 -31.46 3.36 -23.95
N ALA A 36 -31.81 4.19 -24.95
CA ALA A 36 -32.43 5.49 -24.72
C ALA A 36 -33.95 5.41 -24.46
N GLY A 37 -34.59 4.27 -24.75
CA GLY A 37 -36.05 4.13 -24.73
C GLY A 37 -36.75 4.99 -25.78
N VAL A 38 -36.11 5.20 -26.94
CA VAL A 38 -36.58 6.09 -28.01
C VAL A 38 -36.83 5.30 -29.29
N SER A 39 -37.91 5.60 -30.01
CA SER A 39 -38.18 4.96 -31.32
C SER A 39 -37.15 5.39 -32.37
N ARG A 40 -36.86 4.53 -33.36
CA ARG A 40 -35.96 4.89 -34.47
C ARG A 40 -36.42 6.16 -35.21
N ALA A 41 -37.72 6.35 -35.38
CA ALA A 41 -38.27 7.55 -36.03
C ALA A 41 -37.98 8.82 -35.22
N SER A 42 -38.05 8.75 -33.89
CA SER A 42 -37.70 9.86 -33.00
C SER A 42 -36.19 10.12 -32.98
N TYR A 43 -35.38 9.08 -33.02
CA TYR A 43 -33.91 9.19 -33.16
C TYR A 43 -33.53 9.95 -34.42
N TYR A 44 -34.02 9.55 -35.60
CA TYR A 44 -33.66 10.21 -36.87
C TYR A 44 -34.19 11.64 -37.02
N ARG A 45 -35.19 12.04 -36.22
CA ARG A 45 -35.66 13.45 -36.15
C ARG A 45 -34.80 14.31 -35.22
N SER A 46 -34.03 13.68 -34.32
CA SER A 46 -33.15 14.40 -33.40
C SER A 46 -31.92 14.93 -34.15
N PRO A 47 -31.47 16.16 -33.85
CA PRO A 47 -30.19 16.66 -34.35
C PRO A 47 -28.99 15.81 -33.88
N GLN A 48 -29.13 15.02 -32.80
CA GLN A 48 -28.06 14.15 -32.29
C GLN A 48 -27.75 12.99 -33.23
N ALA A 49 -28.71 12.56 -34.07
CA ALA A 49 -28.44 11.46 -35.01
C ALA A 49 -27.32 11.81 -36.01
N ALA A 50 -27.27 13.06 -36.47
CA ALA A 50 -26.21 13.53 -37.37
C ALA A 50 -24.87 13.67 -36.63
N GLU A 51 -24.89 14.16 -35.39
CA GLU A 51 -23.71 14.27 -34.52
C GLU A 51 -23.09 12.89 -34.25
N ILE A 52 -23.91 11.92 -33.81
CA ILE A 52 -23.50 10.55 -33.51
C ILE A 52 -22.97 9.87 -34.77
N LYS A 53 -23.66 10.00 -35.91
CA LYS A 53 -23.19 9.47 -37.18
C LYS A 53 -21.83 10.05 -37.55
N ARG A 54 -21.66 11.36 -37.41
CA ARG A 54 -20.37 12.03 -37.65
C ARG A 54 -19.30 11.52 -36.70
N ARG A 55 -19.59 11.28 -35.42
CA ARG A 55 -18.63 10.71 -34.46
C ARG A 55 -18.25 9.26 -34.77
N LEU A 56 -19.19 8.46 -35.26
CA LEU A 56 -18.96 7.08 -35.73
C LEU A 56 -18.18 7.03 -37.05
N ASP A 57 -18.47 7.96 -37.96
CA ASP A 57 -17.83 8.06 -39.28
C ASP A 57 -16.47 8.78 -39.22
N THR A 58 -16.25 9.63 -38.20
CA THR A 58 -14.92 10.21 -37.97
C THR A 58 -14.01 9.05 -37.61
N PRO A 59 -12.96 8.78 -38.41
CA PRO A 59 -11.98 7.78 -38.01
C PRO A 59 -11.37 8.27 -36.69
N GLN A 60 -11.82 7.66 -35.60
CA GLN A 60 -11.21 7.81 -34.29
C GLN A 60 -9.71 7.67 -34.53
N THR A 61 -8.99 8.76 -34.29
CA THR A 61 -7.56 8.96 -34.53
C THR A 61 -6.82 7.63 -34.53
N ALA A 62 -6.29 7.25 -35.71
CA ALA A 62 -5.53 6.04 -36.00
C ALA A 62 -5.39 5.14 -34.77
N ARG A 63 -6.33 4.19 -34.60
CA ARG A 63 -6.15 3.07 -33.68
C ARG A 63 -4.73 2.57 -33.95
N PRO A 64 -3.78 2.66 -33.00
CA PRO A 64 -2.45 2.11 -33.24
C PRO A 64 -2.67 0.68 -33.70
N GLU A 65 -1.98 0.31 -34.79
CA GLU A 65 -2.16 -1.00 -35.41
C GLU A 65 -2.18 -2.03 -34.29
N LEU A 66 -3.15 -2.95 -34.31
CA LEU A 66 -3.37 -3.89 -33.19
C LEU A 66 -2.06 -4.60 -32.76
N GLU A 67 -1.12 -4.70 -33.69
CA GLU A 67 0.25 -5.17 -33.53
C GLU A 67 1.13 -4.29 -32.65
N ASP A 68 1.12 -2.95 -32.81
CA ASP A 68 1.87 -2.02 -31.95
C ASP A 68 1.43 -2.15 -30.49
N LEU A 69 0.13 -2.35 -30.27
CA LEU A 69 -0.43 -2.51 -28.94
C LEU A 69 -0.05 -3.88 -28.33
N ARG A 70 0.01 -4.93 -29.16
CA ARG A 70 0.51 -6.25 -28.74
C ARG A 70 1.99 -6.21 -28.39
N ASP A 71 2.78 -5.46 -29.14
CA ASP A 71 4.20 -5.26 -28.88
C ASP A 71 4.42 -4.50 -27.57
N GLN A 72 3.67 -3.43 -27.33
CA GLN A 72 3.71 -2.72 -26.06
C GLN A 72 3.33 -3.62 -24.87
N VAL A 73 2.25 -4.41 -25.00
CA VAL A 73 1.87 -5.38 -23.95
C VAL A 73 2.95 -6.43 -23.73
N SER A 74 3.59 -6.92 -24.80
CA SER A 74 4.70 -7.87 -24.71
C SER A 74 5.90 -7.27 -23.98
N GLN A 75 6.27 -6.02 -24.29
CA GLN A 75 7.37 -5.32 -23.62
C GLN A 75 7.05 -5.06 -22.15
N LEU A 76 5.84 -4.58 -21.83
CA LEU A 76 5.40 -4.36 -20.46
C LEU A 76 5.41 -5.65 -19.64
N LYS A 77 5.01 -6.78 -20.23
CA LYS A 77 5.11 -8.09 -19.56
C LYS A 77 6.56 -8.52 -19.30
N LYS A 78 7.49 -8.18 -20.19
CA LYS A 78 8.92 -8.46 -19.98
C LYS A 78 9.49 -7.63 -18.85
N THR A 79 9.20 -6.33 -18.81
CA THR A 79 9.68 -5.44 -17.74
C THR A 79 9.08 -5.81 -16.40
N GLU A 80 7.79 -6.17 -16.34
CA GLU A 80 7.15 -6.66 -15.11
C GLU A 80 7.83 -7.92 -14.57
N ARG A 81 8.17 -8.87 -15.45
CA ARG A 81 8.90 -10.10 -15.06
C ARG A 81 10.29 -9.80 -14.54
N ALA A 82 11.02 -8.89 -15.19
CA ALA A 82 12.35 -8.46 -14.74
C ALA A 82 12.27 -7.83 -13.35
N LEU A 83 11.35 -6.88 -13.16
CA LEU A 83 11.16 -6.18 -11.89
C LEU A 83 10.75 -7.14 -10.77
N ARG A 84 9.86 -8.11 -11.05
CA ARG A 84 9.50 -9.16 -10.08
C ARG A 84 10.70 -10.02 -9.68
N SER A 85 11.58 -10.35 -10.63
CA SER A 85 12.78 -11.13 -10.37
C SER A 85 13.77 -10.37 -9.49
N GLU A 86 14.02 -9.09 -9.81
CA GLU A 86 14.88 -8.21 -9.01
C GLU A 86 14.33 -8.03 -7.59
N HIS A 87 13.03 -7.76 -7.47
CA HIS A 87 12.37 -7.66 -6.17
C HIS A 87 12.50 -8.94 -5.36
N ALA A 88 12.29 -10.11 -5.98
CA ALA A 88 12.48 -11.39 -5.32
C ALA A 88 13.93 -11.63 -4.88
N ALA A 89 14.92 -11.17 -5.64
CA ALA A 89 16.33 -11.23 -5.28
C ALA A 89 16.63 -10.36 -4.06
N HIS A 90 16.19 -9.10 -4.06
CA HIS A 90 16.36 -8.19 -2.92
C HIS A 90 15.68 -8.72 -1.65
N VAL A 91 14.48 -9.29 -1.76
CA VAL A 91 13.79 -9.89 -0.61
C VAL A 91 14.58 -11.08 -0.04
N ARG A 92 15.20 -11.91 -0.89
CA ARG A 92 16.05 -13.01 -0.43
C ARG A 92 17.30 -12.51 0.28
N GLU A 93 17.95 -11.50 -0.27
CA GLU A 93 19.13 -10.86 0.32
C GLU A 93 18.81 -10.29 1.70
N LEU A 94 17.75 -9.48 1.81
CA LEU A 94 17.31 -8.92 3.09
C LEU A 94 17.00 -10.00 4.12
N LYS A 95 16.31 -11.07 3.72
CA LYS A 95 16.04 -12.22 4.61
C LYS A 95 17.32 -12.90 5.07
N GLN A 96 18.31 -13.04 4.20
CA GLN A 96 19.60 -13.63 4.55
C GLN A 96 20.39 -12.75 5.53
N THR A 97 20.36 -11.43 5.33
CA THR A 97 20.97 -10.45 6.24
C THR A 97 20.31 -10.49 7.61
N ILE A 98 18.97 -10.49 7.68
CA ILE A 98 18.21 -10.63 8.94
C ILE A 98 18.60 -11.93 9.65
N LYS A 99 18.67 -13.05 8.92
CA LYS A 99 19.09 -14.34 9.50
C LYS A 99 20.51 -14.27 10.07
N THR A 100 21.41 -13.59 9.38
CA THR A 100 22.80 -13.42 9.81
C THR A 100 22.89 -12.59 11.09
N TYR A 101 22.16 -11.47 11.15
CA TYR A 101 22.09 -10.64 12.36
C TYR A 101 21.43 -11.37 13.53
N ALA A 102 20.36 -12.13 13.29
CA ALA A 102 19.74 -12.95 14.32
C ALA A 102 20.73 -13.95 14.92
N ASN A 103 21.53 -14.62 14.09
CA ASN A 103 22.56 -15.55 14.56
C ASN A 103 23.66 -14.84 15.37
N GLN A 104 24.11 -13.66 14.91
CA GLN A 104 25.11 -12.87 15.63
C GLN A 104 24.59 -12.40 17.00
N ILE A 105 23.35 -11.93 17.08
CA ILE A 105 22.70 -11.53 18.33
C ILE A 105 22.63 -12.72 19.29
N GLN A 106 22.24 -13.91 18.81
CA GLN A 106 22.20 -15.12 19.64
C GLN A 106 23.59 -15.49 20.17
N ALA A 107 24.62 -15.46 19.32
CA ALA A 107 25.98 -15.76 19.73
C ALA A 107 26.51 -14.77 20.79
N LEU A 108 26.23 -13.47 20.61
CA LEU A 108 26.59 -12.44 21.58
C LEU A 108 25.84 -12.60 22.89
N ALA A 109 24.53 -12.88 22.84
CA ALA A 109 23.72 -13.12 24.04
C ALA A 109 24.24 -14.31 24.86
N LEU A 110 24.62 -15.40 24.19
CA LEU A 110 25.25 -16.55 24.86
C LEU A 110 26.59 -16.16 25.50
N ARG A 111 27.41 -15.35 24.82
CA ARG A 111 28.70 -14.91 25.37
C ARG A 111 28.52 -13.99 26.57
N VAL A 112 27.54 -13.09 26.54
CA VAL A 112 27.19 -12.24 27.68
C VAL A 112 26.75 -13.09 28.86
N ALA A 113 25.84 -14.04 28.66
CA ALA A 113 25.39 -14.93 29.73
C ALA A 113 26.55 -15.75 30.34
N GLN A 114 27.50 -16.21 29.52
CA GLN A 114 28.69 -16.88 30.02
C GLN A 114 29.56 -15.95 30.88
N LEU A 115 29.79 -14.72 30.42
CA LEU A 115 30.55 -13.73 31.19
C LEU A 115 29.85 -13.38 32.50
N GLU A 116 28.53 -13.23 32.51
CA GLU A 116 27.75 -13.00 33.73
C GLU A 116 27.87 -14.17 34.72
N HIS A 117 27.92 -15.41 34.22
CA HIS A 117 28.16 -16.59 35.06
C HIS A 117 29.59 -16.63 35.62
N ASP A 118 30.59 -16.35 34.78
CA ASP A 118 32.01 -16.33 35.18
C ASP A 118 32.30 -15.19 36.18
N HIS A 119 31.60 -14.06 36.05
CA HIS A 119 31.71 -12.90 36.94
C HIS A 119 30.72 -12.91 38.10
N GLN A 120 29.88 -13.94 38.22
CA GLN A 120 29.00 -14.07 39.37
C GLN A 120 29.89 -14.12 40.62
N PRO A 121 29.86 -13.08 41.48
CA PRO A 121 30.78 -13.01 42.60
C PRO A 121 30.55 -14.25 43.44
N THR A 122 31.60 -15.02 43.68
CA THR A 122 31.62 -16.02 44.73
C THR A 122 31.44 -15.27 46.05
N ASP A 123 30.18 -15.01 46.41
CA ASP A 123 29.72 -14.37 47.65
C ASP A 123 29.94 -15.30 48.87
N ARG A 124 31.08 -16.00 48.87
CA ARG A 124 31.54 -16.92 49.91
C ARG A 124 32.96 -16.62 50.38
N SER A 125 33.62 -15.61 49.81
CA SER A 125 35.01 -15.28 50.13
C SER A 125 35.21 -13.90 50.79
N ASN A 126 34.14 -13.14 51.08
CA ASN A 126 34.23 -11.83 51.71
C ASN A 126 33.70 -11.76 53.16
N ASP A 127 33.51 -12.89 53.83
CA ASP A 127 33.15 -12.94 55.27
C ASP A 127 34.31 -12.62 56.23
N ASN A 128 35.39 -11.97 55.76
CA ASN A 128 36.55 -11.65 56.58
C ASN A 128 36.98 -10.18 56.55
N VAL A 129 36.04 -9.26 56.31
CA VAL A 129 36.26 -7.84 56.57
C VAL A 129 35.54 -7.47 57.86
N THR A 130 36.31 -7.38 58.95
CA THR A 130 35.90 -6.78 60.22
C THR A 130 35.39 -5.36 59.94
N PRO A 131 34.19 -4.96 60.41
CA PRO A 131 33.80 -3.56 60.31
C PRO A 131 34.73 -2.75 61.23
N ILE A 132 35.53 -1.85 60.67
CA ILE A 132 36.17 -0.78 61.43
C ILE A 132 35.03 0.08 61.98
N SER A 133 34.83 -0.01 63.29
CA SER A 133 33.97 0.88 64.05
C SER A 133 34.44 2.33 63.86
N THR A 134 33.78 3.08 62.96
CA THR A 134 33.87 4.54 62.97
C THR A 134 32.98 5.05 64.09
N SER A 135 33.62 5.36 65.21
CA SER A 135 33.02 6.09 66.32
C SER A 135 32.51 7.45 65.84
N THR A 136 31.26 7.76 66.21
CA THR A 136 30.82 9.11 66.62
C THR A 136 30.74 10.20 65.55
N SER A 137 29.52 10.47 65.05
CA SER A 137 28.85 11.76 65.34
C SER A 137 27.34 11.67 65.10
N ALA A 138 26.58 12.36 65.95
CA ALA A 138 25.13 12.33 66.10
C ALA A 138 24.36 12.96 64.91
N PRO A 139 23.04 12.72 64.76
CA PRO A 139 22.31 13.09 63.56
C PRO A 139 21.84 14.55 63.64
N LEU A 140 22.20 15.36 62.64
CA LEU A 140 21.51 16.62 62.36
C LEU A 140 20.36 16.35 61.38
N ARG A 141 19.17 16.36 61.97
CA ARG A 141 17.85 16.35 61.36
C ARG A 141 17.67 17.62 60.51
N ASN A 142 17.34 17.52 59.23
CA ASN A 142 16.25 18.33 58.67
C ASN A 142 15.68 17.79 57.34
N PRO A 143 14.37 17.99 57.10
CA PRO A 143 13.57 17.34 56.06
C PRO A 143 13.36 18.23 54.83
N LEU A 144 13.26 17.66 53.64
CA LEU A 144 12.47 18.18 52.50
C LEU A 144 12.53 17.08 51.41
N ALA A 145 11.53 16.21 51.34
CA ALA A 145 10.35 16.36 50.50
C ALA A 145 10.63 16.07 49.01
N ARG A 146 10.17 14.88 48.60
CA ARG A 146 9.48 14.51 47.36
C ARG A 146 9.86 15.27 46.07
N ASN A 147 10.19 14.51 45.03
CA ASN A 147 9.29 14.47 43.88
C ASN A 147 9.45 13.21 43.03
N ASP A 148 8.31 12.56 42.82
CA ASP A 148 8.03 11.59 41.78
C ASP A 148 8.23 12.20 40.39
N SER A 149 8.75 11.41 39.44
CA SER A 149 8.44 11.56 38.02
C SER A 149 8.67 10.24 37.29
N ARG A 150 7.62 9.42 37.33
CA ARG A 150 7.35 8.29 36.46
C ARG A 150 6.89 8.85 35.12
N THR A 151 7.67 8.71 34.05
CA THR A 151 7.21 9.00 32.69
C THR A 151 7.39 7.78 31.80
N THR A 152 6.29 7.06 31.62
CA THR A 152 6.06 6.16 30.49
C THR A 152 5.81 6.99 29.24
N VAL A 153 6.53 6.74 28.15
CA VAL A 153 6.16 7.25 26.82
C VAL A 153 5.80 6.06 25.93
N LYS A 154 4.50 5.86 25.73
CA LYS A 154 3.93 5.15 24.58
C LYS A 154 3.45 6.21 23.61
N HIS A 155 3.87 6.17 22.35
CA HIS A 155 3.17 6.72 21.20
C HIS A 155 3.64 5.90 19.99
N GLU A 156 2.86 4.91 19.54
CA GLU A 156 1.75 5.03 18.59
C GLU A 156 2.21 5.45 17.19
N THR A 157 2.26 4.44 16.31
CA THR A 157 2.30 4.52 14.85
C THR A 157 0.96 5.04 14.30
N PRO A 158 0.98 5.90 13.27
CA PRO A 158 -0.15 6.03 12.35
C PRO A 158 0.12 5.26 11.05
N LEU A 159 -0.90 4.50 10.66
CA LEU A 159 -1.12 3.96 9.32
C LEU A 159 -1.51 5.10 8.38
N GLU A 160 -0.97 5.10 7.16
CA GLU A 160 -1.67 5.25 5.87
C GLU A 160 -0.73 4.85 4.72
#